data_AF-A0A183U796-F1
#
_entry.id   AF-A0A183U796-F1
#
_cell.length_a   1.000
_cell.length_b   1.000
_cell.length_c   1.000
_cell.angle_alpha   90.00
_cell.angle_beta   90.00
_cell.angle_gamma   90.00
#
_symmetry.space_group_name_H-M   'P 1'
#
loop_
_entity.id
_entity.type
_entity.pdbx_description
1 polymer ?
#
loop_
_entity_poly.entity_id
_entity_poly.type
_entity_poly.pdbx_seq_one_letter_code
_entity_poly.pdbx_strand_id
1 'polypeptide(L)' 'MMVKCSNNEHYRVTPVYGFVEKQSKSELTIIRLSGSPKKDKFVIQWAEVPDAETDPQAPFKAGAEDGEVILPVKAE' A
#
# COMPACT_ATOMS: atom_id res chain seq x y z
N MET A 1 -5.07 2.65 5.34
CA MET A 1 -4.43 1.82 4.29
C MET A 1 -2.91 1.90 4.41
N MET A 2 -2.21 0.78 4.21
CA MET A 2 -0.74 0.70 4.10
C MET A 2 -0.35 -0.11 2.88
N VAL A 3 0.70 0.30 2.17
CA VAL A 3 1.24 -0.41 1.01
C VAL A 3 2.64 -0.93 1.29
N LYS A 4 2.83 -2.24 1.11
CA LYS A 4 4.13 -2.91 1.14
C LYS A 4 4.52 -3.32 -0.28
N CYS A 5 5.80 -3.21 -0.62
CA CYS A 5 6.34 -3.66 -1.91
C CYS A 5 7.47 -4.64 -1.67
N SER A 6 7.56 -5.70 -2.49
CA SER A 6 8.68 -6.65 -2.45
C SER A 6 9.99 -6.08 -3.00
N ASN A 7 9.95 -4.93 -3.68
CA ASN A 7 11.10 -4.34 -4.36
C ASN A 7 11.04 -2.80 -4.35
N ASN A 8 11.58 -2.21 -3.30
CA ASN A 8 11.69 -0.76 -3.16
C ASN A 8 12.88 -0.16 -3.94
N GLU A 9 13.75 -0.98 -4.54
CA GLU A 9 14.87 -0.48 -5.34
C GLU A 9 14.37 0.03 -6.69
N HIS A 10 13.53 -0.77 -7.36
CA HIS A 10 13.05 -0.46 -8.70
C HIS A 10 11.60 0.03 -8.75
N TYR A 11 10.93 0.20 -7.60
CA TYR A 11 9.61 0.83 -7.54
C TYR A 11 9.59 1.99 -6.55
N ARG A 12 8.80 3.02 -6.89
CA ARG A 12 8.38 4.09 -5.97
C ARG A 12 6.87 4.04 -5.84
N VAL A 13 6.37 4.10 -4.62
CA VAL A 13 4.96 4.00 -4.30
C VAL A 13 4.55 5.21 -3.46
N THR A 14 3.50 5.90 -3.90
CA THR A 14 2.95 7.05 -3.18
C THR A 14 1.42 7.02 -3.25
N PRO A 15 0.70 7.14 -2.12
CA PRO A 15 1.21 7.15 -0.75
C PRO A 15 1.51 5.72 -0.22
N VAL A 16 2.43 5.60 0.74
CA VAL A 16 2.67 4.34 1.47
C VAL A 16 1.63 4.12 2.56
N TYR A 17 1.17 5.21 3.19
CA TYR A 17 0.11 5.21 4.20
C TYR A 17 -0.91 6.28 3.87
N GLY A 18 -2.18 6.01 4.12
CA GLY A 18 -3.22 7.00 3.95
C GLY A 18 -4.59 6.51 4.38
N PHE A 19 -5.53 7.44 4.48
CA PHE A 19 -6.93 7.15 4.70
C PHE A 19 -7.67 7.02 3.36
N VAL A 20 -8.72 6.22 3.37
CA VAL A 20 -9.69 6.12 2.27
C VAL A 20 -11.03 6.36 2.90
N GLU A 21 -11.71 7.43 2.51
CA GLU A 21 -13.03 7.75 3.04
C GLU A 21 -14.05 6.68 2.64
N LYS A 22 -15.07 6.50 3.49
CA LYS A 22 -16.14 5.53 3.25
C LYS A 22 -16.78 5.78 1.90
N GLN A 23 -16.93 4.72 1.10
CA GLN A 23 -17.53 4.77 -0.24
C GLN A 23 -16.80 5.70 -1.23
N SER A 24 -15.57 6.09 -0.93
CA SER A 24 -14.72 6.92 -1.80
C SER A 24 -13.61 6.09 -2.45
N LYS A 25 -12.78 6.75 -3.26
CA LYS A 25 -11.59 6.19 -3.88
C LYS A 25 -10.38 7.03 -3.49
N SER A 26 -9.24 6.38 -3.30
CA SER A 26 -7.96 7.04 -3.10
C SER A 26 -7.00 6.61 -4.20
N GLU A 27 -6.18 7.55 -4.67
CA GLU A 27 -5.22 7.29 -5.75
C GLU A 27 -3.93 6.69 -5.18
N LEU A 28 -3.45 5.62 -5.84
CA LEU A 28 -2.17 4.98 -5.55
C LEU A 28 -1.29 5.04 -6.79
N THR A 29 -0.20 5.79 -6.71
CA THR A 29 0.77 5.93 -7.79
C THR A 29 1.93 4.96 -7.60
N ILE A 30 2.19 4.13 -8.60
CA ILE A 30 3.33 3.21 -8.65
C ILE A 30 4.20 3.58 -9.86
N ILE A 31 5.45 3.94 -9.61
CA ILE A 31 6.44 4.29 -10.63
C ILE A 31 7.48 3.16 -10.69
N ARG A 32 7.63 2.53 -11.86
CA ARG A 32 8.72 1.60 -12.14
C ARG A 32 9.97 2.38 -12.56
N LEU A 33 11.09 2.09 -11.92
CA LEU A 33 12.41 2.59 -12.29
C LEU A 33 13.14 1.56 -13.16
N SER A 34 14.17 2.01 -13.86
CA SER A 34 15.07 1.14 -14.63
C SER A 34 15.67 0.06 -13.74
N GLY A 35 15.61 -1.19 -14.19
CA GLY A 35 16.09 -2.34 -13.43
C GLY A 35 15.79 -3.64 -14.16
N SER A 36 16.42 -4.74 -13.72
CA SER A 36 16.26 -6.05 -14.35
C SER A 36 14.80 -6.57 -14.33
N PRO A 37 14.41 -7.38 -15.32
CA PRO A 37 13.12 -8.06 -15.32
C PRO A 37 12.98 -8.94 -14.07
N LYS A 38 11.88 -8.76 -13.35
CA LYS A 38 11.61 -9.47 -12.10
C LYS A 38 10.10 -9.55 -11.83
N LYS A 39 9.71 -10.64 -11.17
CA LYS A 39 8.36 -10.77 -10.60
C LYS A 39 8.37 -10.15 -9.21
N ASP A 40 7.57 -9.13 -9.02
CA ASP A 40 7.41 -8.40 -7.77
C ASP A 40 5.94 -8.42 -7.33
N LYS A 41 5.66 -8.01 -6.10
CA LYS A 41 4.30 -7.89 -5.57
C LYS A 41 4.15 -6.64 -4.72
N PHE A 42 2.95 -6.07 -4.78
CA PHE A 42 2.49 -5.08 -3.81
C PHE A 42 1.44 -5.74 -2.91
N VAL A 43 1.50 -5.44 -1.62
CA VAL A 43 0.51 -5.88 -0.64
C VAL A 43 -0.12 -4.62 -0.06
N ILE A 44 -1.42 -4.45 -0.28
CA ILE A 44 -2.19 -3.34 0.25
C ILE A 44 -3.00 -3.87 1.42
N GLN A 45 -2.73 -3.37 2.62
CA GLN A 45 -3.46 -3.70 3.84
C GLN A 45 -4.41 -2.55 4.19
N TRP A 46 -5.57 -2.88 4.75
CA TRP A 46 -6.52 -1.90 5.28
C TRP A 46 -6.94 -2.26 6.70
N ALA A 47 -7.42 -1.25 7.41
CA ALA A 47 -8.00 -1.33 8.72
C ALA A 47 -9.08 -0.25 8.80
N GLU A 48 -10.22 -0.58 9.40
CA GLU A 48 -11.25 0.37 9.77
C GLU A 48 -10.77 1.17 10.99
N VAL A 49 -10.90 2.48 10.91
CA VAL A 49 -10.49 3.40 11.97
C VAL A 49 -11.63 4.36 12.29
N PRO A 50 -11.69 4.90 13.52
CA PRO A 50 -12.60 5.99 13.85
C PRO A 50 -12.33 7.22 12.98
N ASP A 51 -13.37 8.02 12.72
CA ASP A 51 -13.25 9.27 11.94
C ASP A 51 -12.32 10.31 12.62
N ALA A 52 -12.04 10.15 13.92
CA ALA A 52 -11.13 10.98 14.70
C ALA A 52 -9.65 10.53 14.63
N GLU A 53 -9.35 9.40 13.97
CA GLU A 53 -7.98 8.93 13.79
C GLU A 53 -7.20 9.86 12.86
N THR A 54 -5.96 10.18 13.25
CA THR A 54 -5.10 11.10 12.51
C THR A 54 -3.77 10.46 12.10
N ASP A 55 -3.37 9.35 12.73
CA ASP A 55 -2.20 8.57 12.32
C ASP A 55 -2.64 7.34 11.48
N PRO A 56 -2.48 7.36 10.14
CA PRO A 56 -2.82 6.22 9.30
C PRO A 56 -1.92 5.00 9.55
N GLN A 57 -0.84 5.13 10.31
CA GLN A 57 0.05 4.04 10.68
C GLN A 57 -0.34 3.33 11.97
N ALA A 58 -1.10 3.99 12.85
CA ALA A 58 -1.47 3.47 14.17
C ALA A 58 -2.06 2.03 14.13
N PRO A 59 -3.07 1.71 13.28
CA PRO A 59 -3.64 0.37 13.24
C PRO A 59 -2.62 -0.70 12.81
N PHE A 60 -1.72 -0.37 11.87
CA PHE A 60 -0.72 -1.31 11.35
C PHE A 60 0.44 -1.56 12.32
N LYS A 61 0.79 -0.56 13.16
CA LYS A 61 1.74 -0.76 14.27
C LYS A 61 1.17 -1.67 15.35
N ALA A 62 -0.15 -1.67 15.51
CA ALA A 62 -0.87 -2.51 16.46
C ALA A 62 -1.20 -3.91 15.93
N GLY A 63 -0.95 -4.20 14.65
CA GLY A 63 -1.34 -5.47 14.01
C GLY A 63 -2.86 -5.63 13.85
N ALA A 64 -3.58 -4.51 13.72
CA ALA A 64 -5.03 -4.44 13.61
C ALA A 64 -5.49 -4.29 12.15
N GLU A 65 -4.81 -4.93 11.20
CA GLU A 65 -5.32 -5.01 9.82
C GLU A 65 -6.56 -5.91 9.72
N ASP A 66 -7.59 -5.43 9.01
CA ASP A 66 -8.81 -6.20 8.74
C ASP A 66 -8.66 -7.10 7.50
N GLY A 67 -7.71 -6.77 6.63
CA GLY A 67 -7.46 -7.57 5.44
C GLY A 67 -6.34 -7.03 4.56
N GLU A 68 -6.05 -7.82 3.52
CA GLU A 68 -5.03 -7.49 2.54
C GLU A 68 -5.41 -7.92 1.12
N VAL A 69 -4.87 -7.19 0.14
CA VAL A 69 -4.94 -7.51 -1.28
C VAL A 69 -3.52 -7.57 -1.84
N ILE A 70 -3.24 -8.64 -2.57
CA ILE A 70 -1.94 -8.86 -3.22
C ILE A 70 -2.07 -8.53 -4.71
N LEU A 71 -1.26 -7.59 -5.18
CA LEU A 71 -1.13 -7.20 -6.57
C LEU A 71 0.19 -7.75 -7.13
N PRO A 72 0.17 -8.88 -7.87
CA PRO A 72 1.36 -9.39 -8.53
C PRO A 72 1.71 -8.51 -9.74
N VAL A 73 2.99 -8.16 -9.88
CA VAL A 73 3.50 -7.36 -10.98
C VAL A 73 4.67 -8.08 -11.64
N LYS A 74 4.67 -8.08 -12.96
CA LYS A 74 5.78 -8.59 -13.77
C LYS A 74 6.35 -7.42 -14.56
N ALA A 75 7.62 -7.12 -14.32
CA ALA A 75 8.38 -6.25 -15.22
C ALA A 75 9.08 -7.14 -16.26
N GLU A 76 8.76 -6.92 -17.53
CA GLU A 76 9.38 -7.56 -18.70
C GLU A 76 10.45 -6.65 -19.31
#